data_AF-A0A329MVW6-F1
#
_entry.id   AF-A0A329MVW6-F1
#
_cell.length_a   1.000
_cell.length_b   1.000
_cell.length_c   1.000
_cell.angle_alpha   90.00
_cell.angle_beta   90.00
_cell.angle_gamma   90.00
#
_symmetry.space_group_name_H-M   'P 1'
#
loop_
_entity.id
_entity.type
_entity.pdbx_description
1 polymer ?
#
loop_
_entity_poly.entity_id
_entity_poly.type
_entity_poly.pdbx_seq_one_letter_code
_entity_poly.pdbx_strand_id
1 'polypeptide(L)'
;MNYRFLPFTVIILIIISVLLLFSCEDTVEPEPLPKDIIEEYKVSNIPDNIVYGTIDNIENTITVYLPYYYSLDVIDPEITLAEGATLEEEILPVSVNDTTQIYTVNGDDGNIRTYRLDIVQQNPSSLTVDYNSLSDTATEFASYPNATTTLKGNLFSVSTATLEVTLIDSINEKEIPADLSSTMITAGAEEYTFPIIIPAEADSGYYDIRVKFLGNTCILPKPIHLKYRSPQAVTGSSTVIQGGNYTINAKSGYVFLEATSVTVNLASGDNINLPIVSESRKQIIVKIPDDFPLGATGTRPWTFEYSGWTDAIIQNFGLTVQAKE
;
A
#
# COMPACT_ATOMS: atom_id res chain seq x y z
N MET A 1 98.22 -0.70 -53.90
CA MET A 1 96.99 -1.50 -53.69
C MET A 1 96.12 -0.70 -52.74
N ASN A 2 95.25 0.16 -53.30
CA ASN A 2 94.58 1.23 -52.56
C ASN A 2 93.22 0.75 -52.04
N TYR A 3 93.12 0.52 -50.73
CA TYR A 3 91.83 0.31 -50.07
C TYR A 3 91.12 1.66 -49.91
N ARG A 4 90.04 1.88 -50.67
CA ARG A 4 89.14 3.02 -50.45
C ARG A 4 88.31 2.70 -49.21
N PHE A 5 88.55 3.43 -48.12
CA PHE A 5 87.74 3.38 -46.92
C PHE A 5 86.28 3.71 -47.27
N LEU A 6 85.37 2.80 -46.89
CA LEU A 6 83.93 3.03 -46.97
C LEU A 6 83.60 4.22 -46.04
N PRO A 7 82.88 5.26 -46.50
CA PRO A 7 82.60 6.42 -45.69
C PRO A 7 81.78 6.02 -44.44
N PHE A 8 82.19 6.54 -43.28
CA PHE A 8 81.63 6.25 -41.95
C PHE A 8 80.10 6.39 -41.88
N THR A 9 79.54 7.25 -42.73
CA THR A 9 78.09 7.46 -42.90
C THR A 9 77.34 6.25 -43.48
N VAL A 10 77.97 5.42 -44.33
CA VAL A 10 77.34 4.21 -44.90
C VAL A 10 77.29 3.08 -43.87
N ILE A 11 78.28 3.01 -42.98
CA ILE A 11 78.31 2.02 -41.88
C ILE A 11 77.21 2.32 -40.85
N ILE A 12 77.01 3.60 -40.51
CA ILE A 12 75.92 4.03 -39.61
C ILE A 12 74.55 3.71 -40.20
N LEU A 13 74.35 3.92 -41.52
CA LEU A 13 73.08 3.63 -42.17
C LEU A 13 72.76 2.13 -42.21
N ILE A 14 73.77 1.28 -42.38
CA ILE A 14 73.61 -0.18 -42.35
C ILE A 14 73.31 -0.66 -40.93
N ILE A 15 73.96 -0.10 -39.89
CA ILE A 15 73.68 -0.44 -38.49
C ILE A 15 72.26 -0.02 -38.08
N ILE A 16 71.79 1.16 -38.50
CA ILE A 16 70.42 1.63 -38.26
C ILE A 16 69.40 0.77 -39.02
N SER A 17 69.72 0.33 -40.25
CA SER A 17 68.83 -0.55 -41.03
C SER A 17 68.75 -1.98 -40.47
N VAL A 18 69.79 -2.47 -39.76
CA VAL A 18 69.78 -3.77 -39.07
C VAL A 18 69.05 -3.69 -37.73
N LEU A 19 69.07 -2.53 -37.05
CA LEU A 19 68.33 -2.30 -35.80
C LEU A 19 66.81 -2.19 -35.99
N LEU A 20 66.33 -1.84 -37.19
CA LEU A 20 64.89 -1.77 -37.51
C LEU A 20 64.25 -3.14 -37.81
N LEU A 21 65.03 -4.22 -37.90
CA LEU A 21 64.52 -5.59 -38.17
C LEU A 21 64.34 -6.45 -36.91
N PHE A 22 64.61 -5.92 -35.72
CA PHE A 22 64.39 -6.59 -34.41
C PHE A 22 63.24 -5.97 -33.60
N SER A 23 62.27 -5.32 -34.26
CA SER A 23 60.99 -5.00 -33.62
C SER A 23 60.13 -6.26 -33.60
N CYS A 24 60.44 -7.17 -32.67
CA CYS A 24 59.57 -8.29 -32.31
C CYS A 24 58.36 -7.69 -31.59
N GLU A 25 57.23 -7.53 -32.29
CA GLU A 25 55.95 -7.30 -31.63
C GLU A 25 55.55 -8.62 -30.97
N ASP A 26 55.80 -8.73 -29.66
CA ASP A 26 55.19 -9.78 -28.86
C ASP A 26 53.68 -9.55 -28.89
N THR A 27 52.98 -10.29 -29.74
CA THR A 27 51.52 -10.35 -29.73
C THR A 27 51.11 -11.09 -28.46
N VAL A 28 50.84 -10.32 -27.40
CA VAL A 28 50.26 -10.83 -26.15
C VAL A 28 48.85 -11.34 -26.47
N GLU A 29 48.63 -12.63 -26.27
CA GLU A 29 47.30 -13.22 -26.35
C GLU A 29 46.42 -12.55 -25.29
N PRO A 30 45.23 -12.04 -25.65
CA PRO A 30 44.35 -11.41 -24.68
C PRO A 30 43.99 -12.41 -23.58
N GLU A 31 43.94 -11.94 -22.34
CA GLU A 31 43.54 -12.79 -21.22
C GLU A 31 42.14 -13.38 -21.50
N PRO A 32 41.93 -14.67 -21.21
CA PRO A 32 40.63 -15.30 -21.39
C PRO A 32 39.59 -14.58 -20.54
N LEU A 33 38.41 -14.32 -21.11
CA LEU A 33 37.31 -13.73 -20.38
C LEU A 33 36.88 -14.65 -19.22
N PRO A 34 36.52 -14.08 -18.05
CA PRO A 34 35.96 -14.86 -16.96
C PRO A 34 34.72 -15.63 -17.41
N LYS A 35 34.62 -16.91 -17.04
CA LYS A 35 33.53 -17.81 -17.45
C LYS A 35 32.52 -18.11 -16.35
N ASP A 36 32.72 -17.55 -15.17
CA ASP A 36 31.88 -17.69 -13.98
C ASP A 36 30.98 -16.45 -13.80
N ILE A 37 30.60 -15.76 -14.88
CA ILE A 37 29.92 -14.47 -14.82
C ILE A 37 28.47 -14.51 -15.29
N ILE A 38 27.69 -13.57 -14.74
CA ILE A 38 26.38 -13.20 -15.27
C ILE A 38 26.60 -12.12 -16.33
N GLU A 39 26.03 -12.32 -17.52
CA GLU A 39 26.09 -11.37 -18.63
C GLU A 39 24.88 -10.45 -18.66
N GLU A 40 23.70 -10.98 -18.32
CA GLU A 40 22.45 -10.21 -18.31
C GLU A 40 21.55 -10.65 -17.15
N TYR A 41 20.87 -9.68 -16.56
CA TYR A 41 19.79 -9.89 -15.61
C TYR A 41 18.62 -8.99 -16.01
N LYS A 42 17.41 -9.55 -16.12
CA LYS A 42 16.19 -8.78 -16.42
C LYS A 42 15.00 -9.26 -15.61
N VAL A 43 14.02 -8.36 -15.43
CA VAL A 43 12.72 -8.64 -14.82
C VAL A 43 11.67 -8.71 -15.93
N SER A 44 11.01 -9.86 -16.08
CA SER A 44 10.11 -10.12 -17.22
C SER A 44 8.61 -10.09 -16.90
N ASN A 45 8.23 -10.00 -15.63
CA ASN A 45 6.81 -9.91 -15.21
C ASN A 45 6.21 -8.49 -15.31
N ILE A 46 6.78 -7.63 -16.15
CA ILE A 46 6.29 -6.27 -16.39
C ILE A 46 5.62 -6.22 -17.76
N PRO A 47 4.32 -5.90 -17.85
CA PRO A 47 3.64 -5.77 -19.14
C PRO A 47 4.32 -4.70 -20.02
N ASP A 48 4.60 -5.06 -21.27
CA ASP A 48 5.14 -4.17 -22.32
C ASP A 48 6.46 -3.46 -21.97
N ASN A 49 7.18 -3.90 -20.94
CA ASN A 49 8.47 -3.33 -20.55
C ASN A 49 9.40 -4.38 -19.94
N ILE A 50 10.70 -4.07 -19.91
CA ILE A 50 11.73 -4.91 -19.30
C ILE A 50 12.56 -3.99 -18.41
N VAL A 51 12.74 -4.39 -17.15
CA VAL A 51 13.69 -3.72 -16.25
C VAL A 51 14.98 -4.53 -16.23
N TYR A 52 16.08 -3.91 -16.64
CA TYR A 52 17.40 -4.52 -16.63
C TYR A 52 18.09 -4.28 -15.29
N GLY A 53 18.74 -5.33 -14.77
CA GLY A 53 19.67 -5.23 -13.66
C GLY A 53 21.03 -4.71 -14.11
N THR A 54 21.67 -3.89 -13.28
CA THR A 54 23.09 -3.53 -13.44
C THR A 54 23.93 -4.60 -12.76
N ILE A 55 24.86 -5.21 -13.49
CA ILE A 55 25.74 -6.25 -12.96
C ILE A 55 27.13 -5.66 -12.72
N ASP A 56 27.66 -5.86 -11.51
CA ASP A 56 29.04 -5.57 -11.17
C ASP A 56 29.76 -6.90 -10.93
N ASN A 57 30.58 -7.33 -11.90
CA ASN A 57 31.36 -8.55 -11.84
C ASN A 57 32.64 -8.43 -10.97
N ILE A 58 32.97 -7.24 -10.46
CA ILE A 58 34.08 -7.03 -9.53
C ILE A 58 33.57 -7.23 -8.10
N GLU A 59 32.46 -6.57 -7.77
CA GLU A 59 31.84 -6.64 -6.43
C GLU A 59 30.87 -7.83 -6.29
N ASN A 60 30.58 -8.54 -7.39
CA ASN A 60 29.62 -9.64 -7.48
C ASN A 60 28.23 -9.21 -7.00
N THR A 61 27.70 -8.14 -7.59
CA THR A 61 26.37 -7.63 -7.27
C THR A 61 25.51 -7.46 -8.50
N ILE A 62 24.20 -7.62 -8.32
CA ILE A 62 23.18 -7.32 -9.31
C ILE A 62 22.27 -6.27 -8.67
N THR A 63 22.21 -5.06 -9.24
CA THR A 63 21.33 -3.99 -8.76
C THR A 63 20.15 -3.80 -9.71
N VAL A 64 18.93 -3.99 -9.21
CA VAL A 64 17.70 -3.79 -9.97
C VAL A 64 16.99 -2.53 -9.47
N TYR A 65 16.88 -1.51 -10.32
CA TYR A 65 16.10 -0.31 -9.99
C TYR A 65 14.65 -0.51 -10.43
N LEU A 66 13.74 -0.60 -9.46
CA LEU A 66 12.33 -0.89 -9.71
C LEU A 66 11.49 0.39 -9.55
N PRO A 67 10.93 0.95 -10.63
CA PRO A 67 10.01 2.07 -10.52
C PRO A 67 8.76 1.70 -9.72
N TYR A 68 8.42 2.51 -8.72
CA TYR A 68 7.29 2.29 -7.82
C TYR A 68 5.93 2.14 -8.52
N TYR A 69 5.77 2.78 -9.69
CA TYR A 69 4.51 2.79 -10.43
C TYR A 69 4.15 1.41 -11.01
N TYR A 70 5.09 0.46 -11.06
CA TYR A 70 4.76 -0.93 -11.41
C TYR A 70 4.03 -1.68 -10.30
N SER A 71 4.08 -1.20 -9.04
CA SER A 71 3.39 -1.79 -7.88
C SER A 71 3.61 -3.32 -7.75
N LEU A 72 4.85 -3.77 -7.97
CA LEU A 72 5.21 -5.18 -7.91
C LEU A 72 5.49 -5.62 -6.47
N ASP A 73 4.93 -6.77 -6.08
CA ASP A 73 5.28 -7.46 -4.83
C ASP A 73 6.44 -8.47 -5.03
N VAL A 74 6.57 -8.98 -6.27
CA VAL A 74 7.60 -9.93 -6.69
C VAL A 74 8.13 -9.56 -8.08
N ILE A 75 9.38 -9.92 -8.36
CA ILE A 75 9.98 -9.87 -9.68
C ILE A 75 10.22 -11.29 -10.20
N ASP A 76 10.06 -11.49 -11.51
CA ASP A 76 10.42 -12.74 -12.18
C ASP A 76 11.75 -12.53 -12.91
N PRO A 77 12.87 -13.08 -12.39
CA PRO A 77 14.17 -12.91 -13.00
C PRO A 77 14.33 -13.73 -14.27
N GLU A 78 15.07 -13.20 -15.25
CA GLU A 78 15.70 -13.99 -16.31
C GLU A 78 17.18 -13.63 -16.35
N ILE A 79 18.03 -14.66 -16.32
CA ILE A 79 19.48 -14.51 -16.15
C ILE A 79 20.19 -15.17 -17.33
N THR A 80 21.08 -14.43 -18.00
CA THR A 80 21.98 -14.96 -19.02
C THR A 80 23.39 -15.05 -18.44
N LEU A 81 24.02 -16.21 -18.59
CA LEU A 81 25.37 -16.50 -18.08
C LEU A 81 26.38 -16.55 -19.23
N ALA A 82 27.67 -16.46 -18.88
CA ALA A 82 28.74 -16.73 -19.83
C ALA A 82 28.62 -18.13 -20.47
N GLU A 83 29.16 -18.29 -21.68
CA GLU A 83 29.11 -19.54 -22.42
C GLU A 83 29.67 -20.71 -21.59
N GLY A 84 28.88 -21.78 -21.45
CA GLY A 84 29.24 -22.99 -20.71
C GLY A 84 29.01 -22.93 -19.20
N ALA A 85 28.69 -21.76 -18.65
CA ALA A 85 28.39 -21.60 -17.23
C ALA A 85 27.01 -22.14 -16.85
N THR A 86 26.82 -22.48 -15.58
CA THR A 86 25.52 -22.89 -15.02
C THR A 86 25.24 -22.21 -13.68
N LEU A 87 23.96 -21.98 -13.37
CA LEU A 87 23.52 -21.54 -12.05
C LEU A 87 23.33 -22.74 -11.12
N GLU A 88 23.72 -22.60 -9.86
CA GLU A 88 23.47 -23.62 -8.83
C GLU A 88 22.00 -23.61 -8.38
N GLU A 89 21.41 -22.42 -8.26
CA GLU A 89 20.03 -22.22 -7.81
C GLU A 89 19.02 -22.28 -8.97
N GLU A 90 17.78 -22.66 -8.63
CA GLU A 90 16.63 -22.49 -9.54
C GLU A 90 16.21 -21.01 -9.57
N ILE A 91 15.84 -20.51 -10.75
CA ILE A 91 15.34 -19.14 -10.90
C ILE A 91 13.85 -19.11 -10.50
N LEU A 92 13.57 -18.58 -9.32
CA LEU A 92 12.23 -18.42 -8.76
C LEU A 92 11.84 -16.93 -8.67
N PRO A 93 10.54 -16.60 -8.61
CA PRO A 93 10.09 -15.25 -8.30
C PRO A 93 10.67 -14.77 -6.97
N VAL A 94 11.20 -13.55 -6.96
CA VAL A 94 11.87 -12.95 -5.79
C VAL A 94 11.00 -11.82 -5.25
N SER A 95 10.78 -11.75 -3.94
CA SER A 95 10.08 -10.61 -3.35
C SER A 95 10.89 -9.32 -3.51
N VAL A 96 10.23 -8.21 -3.84
CA VAL A 96 10.89 -6.89 -3.94
C VAL A 96 11.48 -6.37 -2.62
N ASN A 97 11.20 -7.05 -1.51
CA ASN A 97 11.73 -6.74 -0.18
C ASN A 97 12.77 -7.78 0.30
N ASP A 98 13.14 -8.76 -0.53
CA ASP A 98 14.17 -9.75 -0.19
C ASP A 98 15.56 -9.10 -0.24
N THR A 99 16.30 -9.20 0.85
CA THR A 99 17.67 -8.68 0.99
C THR A 99 18.72 -9.80 1.10
N THR A 100 18.31 -11.04 0.87
CA THR A 100 19.12 -12.26 1.08
C THR A 100 19.31 -13.09 -0.18
N GLN A 101 18.60 -12.77 -1.27
CA GLN A 101 18.71 -13.48 -2.53
C GLN A 101 20.13 -13.41 -3.11
N ILE A 102 20.64 -14.58 -3.51
CA ILE A 102 21.93 -14.77 -4.16
C ILE A 102 21.81 -15.65 -5.40
N TYR A 103 22.82 -15.60 -6.27
CA TYR A 103 22.97 -16.47 -7.44
C TYR A 103 24.42 -16.94 -7.57
N THR A 104 24.65 -18.24 -7.59
CA THR A 104 25.96 -18.86 -7.67
C THR A 104 26.18 -19.43 -9.06
N VAL A 105 27.16 -18.87 -9.77
CA VAL A 105 27.54 -19.27 -11.13
C VAL A 105 28.74 -20.19 -11.06
N ASN A 106 28.60 -21.37 -11.64
CA ASN A 106 29.65 -22.35 -11.85
C ASN A 106 30.16 -22.22 -13.30
N GLY A 107 31.38 -21.73 -13.47
CA GLY A 107 32.05 -21.65 -14.77
C GLY A 107 32.47 -23.03 -15.28
N ASP A 108 32.57 -23.17 -16.61
CA ASP A 108 33.02 -24.43 -17.23
C ASP A 108 34.50 -24.77 -16.94
N ASP A 109 35.25 -23.78 -16.44
CA ASP A 109 36.64 -23.84 -16.02
C ASP A 109 36.80 -24.24 -14.53
N GLY A 110 35.69 -24.43 -13.83
CA GLY A 110 35.63 -24.79 -12.41
C GLY A 110 35.68 -23.61 -11.45
N ASN A 111 35.73 -22.37 -11.96
CA ASN A 111 35.59 -21.18 -11.11
C ASN A 111 34.14 -21.04 -10.62
N ILE A 112 33.97 -20.50 -9.41
CA ILE A 112 32.67 -20.33 -8.76
C ILE A 112 32.56 -18.89 -8.28
N ARG A 113 31.41 -18.27 -8.57
CA ARG A 113 31.13 -16.90 -8.17
C ARG A 113 29.71 -16.74 -7.68
N THR A 114 29.56 -16.11 -6.54
CA THR A 114 28.24 -15.84 -5.94
C THR A 114 27.94 -14.34 -6.02
N TYR A 115 26.81 -14.01 -6.64
CA TYR A 115 26.27 -12.67 -6.77
C TYR A 115 25.21 -12.41 -5.72
N ARG A 116 25.20 -11.22 -5.12
CA ARG A 116 24.07 -10.72 -4.30
C ARG A 116 23.11 -9.90 -5.16
N LEU A 117 21.82 -10.13 -5.01
CA LEU A 117 20.78 -9.31 -5.63
C LEU A 117 20.36 -8.17 -4.69
N ASP A 118 20.52 -6.93 -5.16
CA ASP A 118 20.10 -5.72 -4.48
C ASP A 118 18.92 -5.08 -5.26
N ILE A 119 17.71 -5.14 -4.70
CA ILE A 119 16.51 -4.54 -5.30
C ILE A 119 16.30 -3.13 -4.72
N VAL A 120 16.34 -2.12 -5.57
CA VAL A 120 16.18 -0.71 -5.19
C VAL A 120 14.86 -0.19 -5.75
N GLN A 121 13.84 -0.09 -4.90
CA GLN A 121 12.58 0.55 -5.25
C GLN A 121 12.80 2.07 -5.40
N GLN A 122 12.52 2.62 -6.58
CA GLN A 122 12.69 4.04 -6.88
C GLN A 122 11.49 4.86 -6.40
N ASN A 123 11.15 4.76 -5.11
CA ASN A 123 10.04 5.49 -4.53
C ASN A 123 10.24 7.02 -4.62
N PRO A 124 9.15 7.81 -4.63
CA PRO A 124 9.25 9.25 -4.50
C PRO A 124 10.06 9.62 -3.25
N SER A 125 10.84 10.70 -3.31
CA SER A 125 11.74 11.10 -2.22
C SER A 125 11.02 11.55 -0.94
N SER A 126 9.74 11.87 -1.03
CA SER A 126 8.92 12.28 0.11
C SER A 126 7.43 12.04 -0.16
N LEU A 127 6.71 11.79 0.93
CA LEU A 127 5.25 11.78 0.98
C LEU A 127 4.77 13.01 1.76
N THR A 128 3.83 13.73 1.16
CA THR A 128 3.11 14.85 1.74
C THR A 128 1.63 14.58 1.58
N VAL A 129 0.90 14.66 2.69
CA VAL A 129 -0.55 14.47 2.74
C VAL A 129 -1.16 15.55 3.62
N ASP A 130 -2.31 16.06 3.20
CA ASP A 130 -3.12 17.02 3.94
C ASP A 130 -4.61 16.70 3.75
N TYR A 131 -5.47 17.42 4.44
CA TYR A 131 -6.92 17.39 4.25
C TYR A 131 -7.31 18.06 2.94
N ASN A 132 -8.23 17.44 2.19
CA ASN A 132 -8.65 17.96 0.89
C ASN A 132 -9.37 19.32 0.94
N SER A 133 -9.94 19.69 2.07
CA SER A 133 -10.81 20.88 2.16
C SER A 133 -10.62 21.65 3.47
N LEU A 134 -9.38 21.80 3.92
CA LEU A 134 -9.05 22.56 5.11
C LEU A 134 -8.40 23.89 4.73
N SER A 135 -8.77 24.98 5.43
CA SER A 135 -8.13 26.28 5.20
C SER A 135 -6.71 26.30 5.79
N ASP A 136 -5.83 27.08 5.18
CA ASP A 136 -4.44 27.24 5.64
C ASP A 136 -4.37 27.76 7.08
N THR A 137 -5.32 28.60 7.49
CA THR A 137 -5.42 29.19 8.84
C THR A 137 -6.05 28.27 9.88
N ALA A 138 -6.65 27.15 9.49
CA ALA A 138 -7.23 26.22 10.46
C ALA A 138 -6.13 25.54 11.27
N THR A 139 -6.36 25.34 12.56
CA THR A 139 -5.43 24.66 13.48
C THR A 139 -5.77 23.18 13.69
N GLU A 140 -6.97 22.76 13.31
CA GLU A 140 -7.47 21.39 13.42
C GLU A 140 -8.46 21.09 12.28
N PHE A 141 -8.64 19.81 11.96
CA PHE A 141 -9.74 19.33 11.12
C PHE A 141 -10.82 18.71 12.00
N ALA A 142 -12.05 19.22 11.95
CA ALA A 142 -13.16 18.63 12.72
C ALA A 142 -13.86 17.51 11.94
N SER A 143 -14.05 16.35 12.57
CA SER A 143 -14.78 15.22 11.98
C SER A 143 -15.51 14.41 13.04
N TYR A 144 -16.10 13.29 12.61
CA TYR A 144 -16.87 12.39 13.46
C TYR A 144 -16.41 10.95 13.22
N PRO A 145 -16.44 10.08 14.24
CA PRO A 145 -16.29 8.64 14.04
C PRO A 145 -17.28 8.11 12.99
N ASN A 146 -16.88 7.08 12.23
CA ASN A 146 -17.65 6.49 11.13
C ASN A 146 -17.91 7.46 9.94
N ALA A 147 -17.29 8.64 9.91
CA ALA A 147 -17.42 9.58 8.80
C ALA A 147 -16.39 9.30 7.70
N THR A 148 -16.77 9.56 6.46
CA THR A 148 -15.80 9.63 5.36
C THR A 148 -15.08 10.97 5.37
N THR A 149 -13.76 10.95 5.25
CA THR A 149 -12.90 12.12 5.11
C THR A 149 -12.02 11.94 3.89
N THR A 150 -11.83 13.01 3.12
CA THR A 150 -10.96 12.97 1.93
C THR A 150 -9.62 13.62 2.26
N LEU A 151 -8.57 12.86 2.05
CA LEU A 151 -7.20 13.33 2.11
C LEU A 151 -6.68 13.58 0.70
N LYS A 152 -5.61 14.37 0.62
CA LYS A 152 -4.92 14.68 -0.62
C LYS A 152 -3.42 14.70 -0.44
N GLY A 153 -2.66 14.38 -1.48
CA GLY A 153 -1.21 14.35 -1.41
C GLY A 153 -0.51 14.00 -2.71
N ASN A 154 0.82 13.93 -2.66
CA ASN A 154 1.68 13.54 -3.79
C ASN A 154 1.90 12.01 -3.80
N LEU A 155 0.85 11.23 -4.02
CA LEU A 155 0.96 9.75 -3.95
C LEU A 155 1.73 9.18 -5.16
N PHE A 156 1.65 9.83 -6.32
CA PHE A 156 2.26 9.39 -7.58
C PHE A 156 1.78 8.04 -8.16
N SER A 157 0.91 7.32 -7.44
CA SER A 157 0.26 6.09 -7.91
C SER A 157 -1.20 6.10 -7.47
N VAL A 158 -2.03 5.33 -8.18
CA VAL A 158 -3.45 5.10 -7.84
C VAL A 158 -3.70 3.75 -7.17
N SER A 159 -2.66 2.91 -7.03
CA SER A 159 -2.75 1.63 -6.33
C SER A 159 -2.92 1.83 -4.83
N THR A 160 -3.85 1.13 -4.19
CA THR A 160 -4.05 1.17 -2.73
C THR A 160 -3.28 0.08 -1.99
N ALA A 161 -2.53 -0.78 -2.70
CA ALA A 161 -1.89 -1.96 -2.11
C ALA A 161 -0.91 -1.65 -0.96
N THR A 162 -0.23 -0.49 -1.03
CA THR A 162 0.74 -0.04 -0.01
C THR A 162 0.21 1.12 0.85
N LEU A 163 -1.08 1.48 0.70
CA LEU A 163 -1.68 2.56 1.46
C LEU A 163 -2.05 2.08 2.86
N GLU A 164 -1.40 2.66 3.86
CA GLU A 164 -1.76 2.52 5.26
C GLU A 164 -2.15 3.87 5.83
N VAL A 165 -3.25 3.94 6.57
CA VAL A 165 -3.66 5.15 7.29
C VAL A 165 -4.00 4.78 8.73
N THR A 166 -3.40 5.47 9.69
CA THR A 166 -3.55 5.22 11.12
C THR A 166 -3.88 6.51 11.84
N LEU A 167 -4.91 6.47 12.69
CA LEU A 167 -5.17 7.51 13.68
C LEU A 167 -4.38 7.21 14.94
N ILE A 168 -3.69 8.20 15.49
CA ILE A 168 -2.88 8.07 16.71
C ILE A 168 -3.47 9.01 17.75
N ASP A 169 -4.03 8.47 18.82
CA ASP A 169 -4.63 9.24 19.90
C ASP A 169 -3.59 10.16 20.56
N SER A 170 -3.84 11.47 20.59
CA SER A 170 -2.85 12.44 21.07
C SER A 170 -2.60 12.39 22.59
N ILE A 171 -3.40 11.64 23.36
CA ILE A 171 -3.26 11.52 24.82
C ILE A 171 -2.60 10.21 25.21
N ASN A 172 -3.07 9.10 24.67
CA ASN A 172 -2.65 7.76 25.09
C ASN A 172 -1.84 7.00 24.03
N GLU A 173 -1.56 7.63 22.89
CA GLU A 173 -0.79 7.09 21.75
C GLU A 173 -1.40 5.80 21.16
N LYS A 174 -2.66 5.49 21.46
CA LYS A 174 -3.36 4.35 20.86
C LYS A 174 -3.49 4.54 19.37
N GLU A 175 -2.96 3.57 18.62
CA GLU A 175 -3.08 3.50 17.18
C GLU A 175 -4.37 2.79 16.76
N ILE A 176 -5.14 3.41 15.87
CA ILE A 176 -6.38 2.87 15.32
C ILE A 176 -6.30 2.95 13.78
N PRO A 177 -6.24 1.82 13.06
CA PRO A 177 -6.20 1.85 11.61
C PRO A 177 -7.51 2.40 11.05
N ALA A 178 -7.42 3.29 10.05
CA ALA A 178 -8.58 3.76 9.31
C ALA A 178 -9.20 2.62 8.48
N ASP A 179 -10.50 2.71 8.21
CA ASP A 179 -11.16 1.77 7.30
C ASP A 179 -10.96 2.22 5.84
N LEU A 180 -10.22 1.41 5.09
CA LEU A 180 -9.86 1.64 3.68
C LEU A 180 -10.65 0.75 2.71
N SER A 181 -11.70 0.04 3.17
CA SER A 181 -12.45 -0.95 2.38
C SER A 181 -13.13 -0.39 1.12
N SER A 182 -13.36 0.92 1.08
CA SER A 182 -13.95 1.64 -0.06
C SER A 182 -13.03 2.71 -0.63
N THR A 183 -11.76 2.72 -0.23
CA THR A 183 -10.80 3.73 -0.67
C THR A 183 -10.40 3.50 -2.13
N MET A 184 -10.48 4.56 -2.92
CA MET A 184 -9.90 4.64 -4.26
C MET A 184 -9.06 5.92 -4.35
N ILE A 185 -7.83 5.79 -4.86
CA ILE A 185 -6.96 6.93 -5.11
C ILE A 185 -7.29 7.48 -6.51
N THR A 186 -7.59 8.77 -6.58
CA THR A 186 -7.89 9.47 -7.83
C THR A 186 -6.77 10.46 -8.13
N ALA A 187 -6.19 10.38 -9.33
CA ALA A 187 -5.19 11.33 -9.79
C ALA A 187 -5.87 12.62 -10.28
N GLY A 188 -5.45 13.77 -9.74
CA GLY A 188 -5.78 15.11 -10.23
C GLY A 188 -4.62 15.73 -11.03
N ALA A 189 -4.77 17.01 -11.40
CA ALA A 189 -3.76 17.71 -12.18
C ALA A 189 -2.46 17.99 -11.38
N GLU A 190 -2.59 18.24 -10.08
CA GLU A 190 -1.47 18.64 -9.21
C GLU A 190 -1.32 17.72 -7.98
N GLU A 191 -2.35 16.94 -7.65
CA GLU A 191 -2.42 16.15 -6.43
C GLU A 191 -3.31 14.91 -6.62
N TYR A 192 -3.13 13.92 -5.74
CA TYR A 192 -3.95 12.72 -5.66
C TYR A 192 -4.89 12.85 -4.49
N THR A 193 -6.15 12.44 -4.64
CA THR A 193 -7.15 12.46 -3.56
C THR A 193 -7.61 11.05 -3.24
N PHE A 194 -7.87 10.76 -1.97
CA PHE A 194 -8.36 9.45 -1.54
C PHE A 194 -9.25 9.59 -0.29
N PRO A 195 -10.42 8.94 -0.25
CA PRO A 195 -11.25 8.92 0.94
C PRO A 195 -10.74 7.87 1.94
N ILE A 196 -10.89 8.17 3.22
CA ILE A 196 -10.76 7.22 4.33
C ILE A 196 -12.05 7.25 5.15
N ILE A 197 -12.39 6.14 5.80
CA ILE A 197 -13.45 6.12 6.80
C ILE A 197 -12.81 6.17 8.18
N ILE A 198 -13.18 7.18 8.96
CA ILE A 198 -12.76 7.31 10.35
C ILE A 198 -13.33 6.13 11.14
N PRO A 199 -12.50 5.38 11.90
CA PRO A 199 -12.96 4.22 12.67
C PRO A 199 -14.12 4.56 13.60
N ALA A 200 -15.15 3.71 13.61
CA ALA A 200 -16.30 3.91 14.50
C ALA A 200 -15.94 3.72 15.99
N GLU A 201 -14.87 2.97 16.26
CA GLU A 201 -14.33 2.70 17.60
C GLU A 201 -13.42 3.83 18.11
N ALA A 202 -13.16 4.86 17.30
CA ALA A 202 -12.42 6.03 17.75
C ALA A 202 -13.30 6.86 18.71
N ASP A 203 -12.73 7.24 19.85
CA ASP A 203 -13.41 8.08 20.82
C ASP A 203 -13.34 9.56 20.41
N SER A 204 -14.12 10.41 21.08
CA SER A 204 -13.98 11.85 20.89
C SER A 204 -12.64 12.32 21.43
N GLY A 205 -11.91 13.12 20.67
CA GLY A 205 -10.58 13.58 21.06
C GLY A 205 -9.77 14.09 19.89
N TYR A 206 -8.50 14.37 20.16
CA TYR A 206 -7.52 14.77 19.16
C TYR A 206 -6.71 13.55 18.72
N TYR A 207 -6.51 13.43 17.41
CA TYR A 207 -5.69 12.39 16.81
C TYR A 207 -4.75 13.00 15.78
N ASP A 208 -3.53 12.48 15.72
CA ASP A 208 -2.68 12.64 14.56
C ASP A 208 -3.06 11.60 13.50
N ILE A 209 -2.90 11.94 12.22
CA ILE A 209 -3.09 10.98 11.13
C ILE A 209 -1.73 10.68 10.52
N ARG A 210 -1.33 9.42 10.60
CA ARG A 210 -0.14 8.89 9.93
C ARG A 210 -0.57 8.19 8.65
N VAL A 211 0.08 8.52 7.54
CA VAL A 211 -0.11 7.86 6.25
C VAL A 211 1.20 7.22 5.83
N LYS A 212 1.15 5.96 5.39
CA LYS A 212 2.25 5.32 4.67
C LYS A 212 1.82 5.01 3.25
N PHE A 213 2.74 5.22 2.32
CA PHE A 213 2.54 4.93 0.92
C PHE A 213 3.88 4.74 0.22
N LEU A 214 4.06 3.64 -0.52
CA LEU A 214 5.29 3.35 -1.27
C LEU A 214 6.56 3.52 -0.42
N GLY A 215 6.57 2.91 0.77
CA GLY A 215 7.70 2.95 1.72
C GLY A 215 7.91 4.29 2.44
N ASN A 216 7.24 5.37 2.02
CA ASN A 216 7.28 6.66 2.70
C ASN A 216 6.24 6.74 3.81
N THR A 217 6.52 7.54 4.83
CA THR A 217 5.61 7.83 5.93
C THR A 217 5.49 9.34 6.10
N CYS A 218 4.28 9.85 6.30
CA CYS A 218 4.04 11.22 6.73
C CYS A 218 3.03 11.25 7.89
N ILE A 219 3.16 12.26 8.75
CA ILE A 219 2.12 12.64 9.70
C ILE A 219 1.51 13.94 9.15
N LEU A 220 0.18 14.01 9.12
CA LEU A 220 -0.51 15.21 8.64
C LEU A 220 -0.12 16.42 9.51
N PRO A 221 0.02 17.61 8.93
CA PRO A 221 0.52 18.79 9.63
C PRO A 221 -0.45 19.31 10.71
N LYS A 222 -1.73 18.92 10.64
CA LYS A 222 -2.79 19.36 11.55
C LYS A 222 -3.51 18.13 12.10
N PRO A 223 -3.86 18.10 13.40
CA PRO A 223 -4.59 16.98 13.97
C PRO A 223 -6.06 16.98 13.53
N ILE A 224 -6.69 15.80 13.62
CA ILE A 224 -8.13 15.64 13.52
C ILE A 224 -8.76 15.69 14.91
N HIS A 225 -9.79 16.51 15.07
CA HIS A 225 -10.61 16.59 16.27
C HIS A 225 -11.92 15.84 16.03
N LEU A 226 -12.02 14.64 16.61
CA LEU A 226 -13.21 13.80 16.56
C LEU A 226 -14.22 14.22 17.62
N LYS A 227 -15.46 14.43 17.20
CA LYS A 227 -16.59 14.80 18.07
C LYS A 227 -17.67 13.75 17.97
N TYR A 228 -18.36 13.51 19.08
CA TYR A 228 -19.65 12.83 19.02
C TYR A 228 -20.77 13.80 18.66
N ARG A 229 -21.81 13.25 18.06
CA ARG A 229 -23.07 13.94 17.76
C ARG A 229 -24.22 13.00 18.05
N SER A 230 -25.43 13.56 18.17
CA SER A 230 -26.64 12.80 18.49
C SER A 230 -26.77 11.60 17.56
N PRO A 231 -26.82 10.35 18.08
CA PRO A 231 -26.88 9.16 17.25
C PRO A 231 -27.97 9.24 16.18
N GLN A 232 -27.65 8.78 14.98
CA GLN A 232 -28.62 8.67 13.89
C GLN A 232 -28.55 7.26 13.34
N ALA A 233 -29.71 6.70 13.07
CA ALA A 233 -29.87 5.35 12.61
C ALA A 233 -30.35 5.34 11.15
N VAL A 234 -29.98 4.28 10.45
CA VAL A 234 -30.55 3.90 9.17
C VAL A 234 -30.90 2.43 9.26
N THR A 235 -32.04 2.05 8.70
CA THR A 235 -32.51 0.68 8.75
C THR A 235 -31.86 -0.20 7.70
N GLY A 236 -31.66 -1.48 8.03
CA GLY A 236 -31.32 -2.52 7.05
C GLY A 236 -32.54 -2.95 6.21
N SER A 237 -32.66 -4.25 5.93
CA SER A 237 -33.83 -4.83 5.24
C SER A 237 -35.14 -4.36 5.86
N SER A 238 -36.13 -3.97 5.05
CA SER A 238 -37.46 -3.64 5.58
C SER A 238 -38.27 -4.88 5.94
N THR A 239 -37.87 -6.09 5.56
CA THR A 239 -38.64 -7.32 5.83
C THR A 239 -37.99 -8.16 6.92
N VAL A 240 -38.77 -8.54 7.93
CA VAL A 240 -38.37 -9.31 9.12
C VAL A 240 -39.41 -10.37 9.49
N ILE A 241 -39.03 -11.34 10.31
CA ILE A 241 -39.91 -12.41 10.81
C ILE A 241 -40.18 -12.18 12.30
N GLN A 242 -41.40 -12.46 12.76
CA GLN A 242 -41.74 -12.49 14.19
C GLN A 242 -40.77 -13.39 14.97
N GLY A 243 -40.34 -12.94 16.15
CA GLY A 243 -39.36 -13.65 16.96
C GLY A 243 -37.92 -13.58 16.42
N GLY A 244 -37.71 -13.03 15.22
CA GLY A 244 -36.41 -12.87 14.58
C GLY A 244 -35.64 -11.64 15.04
N ASN A 245 -34.40 -11.51 14.57
CA ASN A 245 -33.55 -10.37 14.84
C ASN A 245 -33.68 -9.32 13.74
N TYR A 246 -33.54 -8.06 14.13
CA TYR A 246 -33.53 -6.91 13.23
C TYR A 246 -32.29 -6.04 13.47
N THR A 247 -31.62 -5.69 12.38
CA THR A 247 -30.39 -4.89 12.42
C THR A 247 -30.68 -3.43 12.06
N ILE A 248 -30.30 -2.55 12.97
CA ILE A 248 -30.34 -1.10 12.82
C ILE A 248 -28.89 -0.64 12.69
N ASN A 249 -28.56 0.07 11.61
CA ASN A 249 -27.20 0.54 11.36
C ASN A 249 -27.06 2.01 11.76
N ALA A 250 -25.88 2.42 12.20
CA ALA A 250 -25.57 3.83 12.38
C ALA A 250 -25.44 4.50 11.01
N LYS A 251 -26.00 5.70 10.86
CA LYS A 251 -25.80 6.54 9.67
C LYS A 251 -24.31 6.91 9.54
N SER A 252 -23.80 7.07 8.32
CA SER A 252 -22.41 7.53 8.11
C SER A 252 -22.09 8.82 8.90
N GLY A 253 -20.96 8.80 9.59
CA GLY A 253 -20.50 9.82 10.53
C GLY A 253 -21.24 9.86 11.87
N TYR A 254 -22.10 8.88 12.14
CA TYR A 254 -22.74 8.69 13.44
C TYR A 254 -22.32 7.34 13.99
N VAL A 255 -22.34 7.25 15.32
CA VAL A 255 -22.11 6.01 16.06
C VAL A 255 -23.19 5.86 17.12
N PHE A 256 -23.46 4.62 17.51
CA PHE A 256 -24.25 4.33 18.69
C PHE A 256 -23.38 4.41 19.95
N LEU A 257 -24.01 4.84 21.05
CA LEU A 257 -23.38 5.12 22.34
C LEU A 257 -24.25 4.51 23.43
N GLU A 258 -24.19 3.20 23.60
CA GLU A 258 -24.88 2.46 24.66
C GLU A 258 -26.40 2.73 24.65
N ALA A 259 -27.10 2.18 23.65
CA ALA A 259 -28.54 2.24 23.57
C ALA A 259 -29.18 1.53 24.77
N THR A 260 -30.07 2.22 25.47
CA THR A 260 -30.80 1.70 26.63
C THR A 260 -32.21 1.24 26.27
N SER A 261 -32.81 1.82 25.22
CA SER A 261 -34.13 1.43 24.73
C SER A 261 -34.27 1.66 23.23
N VAL A 262 -35.02 0.78 22.57
CA VAL A 262 -35.51 0.95 21.20
C VAL A 262 -37.00 0.65 21.19
N THR A 263 -37.83 1.66 20.95
CA THR A 263 -39.30 1.53 20.99
C THR A 263 -39.92 1.95 19.66
N VAL A 264 -40.89 1.18 19.17
CA VAL A 264 -41.66 1.50 17.96
C VAL A 264 -43.06 1.92 18.33
N ASN A 265 -43.51 3.06 17.80
CA ASN A 265 -44.89 3.52 17.93
C ASN A 265 -45.72 3.04 16.73
N LEU A 266 -46.70 2.17 16.98
CA LEU A 266 -47.53 1.58 15.95
C LEU A 266 -48.72 2.47 15.57
N ALA A 267 -49.35 2.14 14.43
CA ALA A 267 -50.56 2.81 13.96
C ALA A 267 -51.74 2.75 14.95
N SER A 268 -51.79 1.66 15.74
CA SER A 268 -52.78 1.44 16.79
C SER A 268 -52.61 2.39 17.99
N GLY A 269 -51.47 3.09 18.09
CA GLY A 269 -51.07 3.87 19.26
C GLY A 269 -50.22 3.10 20.27
N ASP A 270 -50.01 1.80 20.04
CA ASP A 270 -49.18 0.98 20.92
C ASP A 270 -47.70 1.31 20.79
N ASN A 271 -46.99 1.35 21.92
CA ASN A 271 -45.54 1.47 21.97
C ASN A 271 -44.94 0.10 22.27
N ILE A 272 -44.26 -0.50 21.29
CA ILE A 272 -43.59 -1.79 21.45
C ILE A 272 -42.11 -1.57 21.71
N ASN A 273 -41.65 -1.96 22.89
CA ASN A 273 -40.22 -2.05 23.18
C ASN A 273 -39.62 -3.25 22.44
N LEU A 274 -38.56 -3.03 21.69
CA LEU A 274 -37.80 -4.07 21.00
C LEU A 274 -36.58 -4.43 21.85
N PRO A 275 -36.50 -5.65 22.42
CA PRO A 275 -35.37 -6.03 23.25
C PRO A 275 -34.05 -5.92 22.47
N ILE A 276 -33.09 -5.18 23.01
CA ILE A 276 -31.73 -5.09 22.45
C ILE A 276 -31.02 -6.43 22.72
N VAL A 277 -30.60 -7.10 21.66
CA VAL A 277 -29.88 -8.38 21.69
C VAL A 277 -28.37 -8.12 21.78
N SER A 278 -27.88 -7.17 20.99
CA SER A 278 -26.47 -6.76 21.01
C SER A 278 -26.30 -5.37 20.40
N GLU A 279 -25.17 -4.74 20.69
CA GLU A 279 -24.79 -3.44 20.15
C GLU A 279 -23.29 -3.37 19.84
N SER A 280 -22.96 -2.61 18.81
CA SER A 280 -21.64 -2.08 18.50
C SER A 280 -21.78 -0.60 18.11
N ARG A 281 -20.66 0.12 17.93
CA ARG A 281 -20.69 1.52 17.48
C ARG A 281 -21.40 1.72 16.14
N LYS A 282 -21.48 0.68 15.29
CA LYS A 282 -22.12 0.74 13.97
C LYS A 282 -23.49 0.07 13.89
N GLN A 283 -23.88 -0.76 14.86
CA GLN A 283 -25.08 -1.58 14.75
C GLN A 283 -25.74 -1.84 16.10
N ILE A 284 -27.07 -1.77 16.12
CA ILE A 284 -27.91 -2.31 17.20
C ILE A 284 -28.70 -3.47 16.59
N ILE A 285 -28.64 -4.63 17.23
CA ILE A 285 -29.48 -5.78 16.91
C ILE A 285 -30.59 -5.85 17.95
N VAL A 286 -31.84 -5.76 17.49
CA VAL A 286 -33.02 -5.90 18.34
C VAL A 286 -33.80 -7.17 17.98
N LYS A 287 -34.57 -7.70 18.92
CA LYS A 287 -35.48 -8.81 18.68
C LYS A 287 -36.87 -8.27 18.33
N ILE A 288 -37.46 -8.79 17.26
CA ILE A 288 -38.88 -8.57 16.94
C ILE A 288 -39.71 -9.50 17.83
N PRO A 289 -40.64 -8.99 18.66
CA PRO A 289 -41.52 -9.82 19.48
C PRO A 289 -42.31 -10.85 18.65
N ASP A 290 -42.64 -12.00 19.26
CA ASP A 290 -43.42 -13.06 18.60
C ASP A 290 -44.86 -12.61 18.30
N ASP A 291 -45.37 -11.61 19.02
CA ASP A 291 -46.71 -11.02 18.87
C ASP A 291 -46.70 -9.70 18.08
N PHE A 292 -45.57 -9.31 17.49
CA PHE A 292 -45.48 -8.06 16.72
C PHE A 292 -46.43 -8.10 15.50
N PRO A 293 -47.20 -7.03 15.20
CA PRO A 293 -48.19 -7.07 14.12
C PRO A 293 -47.63 -7.46 12.76
N LEU A 294 -48.35 -8.35 12.07
CA LEU A 294 -48.00 -8.83 10.74
C LEU A 294 -48.28 -7.79 9.65
N GLY A 295 -47.52 -7.89 8.55
CA GLY A 295 -47.66 -7.02 7.38
C GLY A 295 -46.82 -5.76 7.46
N ALA A 296 -47.10 -4.82 6.56
CA ALA A 296 -46.38 -3.55 6.49
C ALA A 296 -46.85 -2.59 7.58
N THR A 297 -45.94 -2.11 8.42
CA THR A 297 -46.22 -1.10 9.46
C THR A 297 -46.41 0.30 8.87
N GLY A 298 -45.90 0.52 7.66
CA GLY A 298 -45.65 1.86 7.11
C GLY A 298 -44.54 2.58 7.88
N THR A 299 -44.26 3.83 7.52
CA THR A 299 -43.30 4.67 8.23
C THR A 299 -43.84 5.04 9.61
N ARG A 300 -43.12 4.63 10.66
CA ARG A 300 -43.49 4.81 12.07
C ARG A 300 -42.38 5.51 12.84
N PRO A 301 -42.70 6.24 13.93
CA PRO A 301 -41.69 6.78 14.83
C PRO A 301 -41.06 5.65 15.65
N TRP A 302 -39.74 5.64 15.66
CA TRP A 302 -38.88 4.81 16.48
C TRP A 302 -38.16 5.74 17.44
N THR A 303 -38.28 5.44 18.73
CA THR A 303 -37.65 6.19 19.81
C THR A 303 -36.45 5.41 20.30
N PHE A 304 -35.30 6.08 20.32
CA PHE A 304 -34.03 5.54 20.80
C PHE A 304 -33.59 6.32 22.03
N GLU A 305 -33.22 5.62 23.08
CA GLU A 305 -32.59 6.19 24.27
C GLU A 305 -31.17 5.68 24.38
N TYR A 306 -30.25 6.55 24.80
CA TYR A 306 -28.82 6.26 24.89
C TYR A 306 -28.28 6.75 26.23
N SER A 307 -27.33 6.00 26.78
CA SER A 307 -26.59 6.42 27.97
C SER A 307 -25.89 7.76 27.71
N GLY A 308 -26.00 8.70 28.66
CA GLY A 308 -25.37 10.02 28.55
C GLY A 308 -26.06 11.02 27.60
N TRP A 309 -27.17 10.65 26.96
CA TRP A 309 -28.01 11.56 26.17
C TRP A 309 -29.30 11.85 26.92
N THR A 310 -29.59 13.13 27.17
CA THR A 310 -30.79 13.54 27.93
C THR A 310 -32.09 13.40 27.15
N ASP A 311 -32.04 13.57 25.83
CA ASP A 311 -33.22 13.56 24.98
C ASP A 311 -33.31 12.27 24.17
N ALA A 312 -34.51 11.68 24.15
CA ALA A 312 -34.78 10.55 23.28
C ALA A 312 -34.75 10.97 21.81
N ILE A 313 -34.16 10.13 20.97
CA ILE A 313 -33.98 10.41 19.55
C ILE A 313 -35.11 9.71 18.79
N ILE A 314 -35.92 10.50 18.09
CA ILE A 314 -37.04 9.98 17.30
C ILE A 314 -36.67 9.96 15.83
N GLN A 315 -36.76 8.79 15.20
CA GLN A 315 -36.50 8.59 13.78
C GLN A 315 -37.63 7.78 13.14
N ASN A 316 -37.85 7.94 11.84
CA ASN A 316 -39.01 7.36 11.17
C ASN A 316 -38.59 6.21 10.26
N PHE A 317 -39.06 4.99 10.55
CA PHE A 317 -38.72 3.78 9.80
C PHE A 317 -39.94 2.91 9.51
N GLY A 318 -39.89 2.13 8.43
CA GLY A 318 -40.92 1.16 8.08
C GLY A 318 -40.41 -0.27 8.11
N LEU A 319 -41.26 -1.18 8.56
CA LEU A 319 -41.03 -2.62 8.55
C LEU A 319 -42.19 -3.35 7.87
N THR A 320 -41.88 -4.52 7.32
CA THR A 320 -42.81 -5.55 6.87
C THR A 320 -42.51 -6.80 7.66
N VAL A 321 -43.48 -7.25 8.45
CA VAL A 321 -43.29 -8.38 9.38
C VAL A 321 -44.04 -9.59 8.87
N GLN A 322 -43.33 -10.71 8.77
CA GLN A 322 -43.87 -12.00 8.36
C GLN A 322 -44.05 -12.91 9.58
N ALA A 323 -45.02 -13.83 9.48
CA ALA A 323 -45.23 -14.83 10.49
C ALA A 323 -44.02 -15.75 10.60
N LYS A 324 -43.73 -16.20 11.81
CA LYS A 324 -42.77 -17.27 12.04
C LYS A 324 -43.34 -18.56 11.45
N GLU A 325 -42.54 -19.24 10.62
CA GLU A 325 -42.87 -20.59 10.11
C GLU A 325 -42.93 -21.63 11.24
#